data_AF-A0A3D5DG03-F1
#
_entry.id   AF-A0A3D5DG03-F1
#
_cell.length_a   1.000
_cell.length_b   1.000
_cell.length_c   1.000
_cell.angle_alpha   90.00
_cell.angle_beta   90.00
_cell.angle_gamma   90.00
#
_symmetry.space_group_name_H-M   'P 1'
#
loop_
_entity.id
_entity.type
_entity.pdbx_description
1 polymer ?
#
loop_
_entity_poly.entity_id
_entity_poly.type
_entity_poly.pdbx_seq_one_letter_code
_entity_poly.pdbx_strand_id
1 'polypeptide(L)'
;GRGKAGGVRFSKNLDEVEKAARSLLGTQLVTKQSAPKGQPINVVLVDCAADIAHELYLGAIIDRTNHQVAFMGSLAGGMDIEEVAATTPEKIITITVNPVLGLQDYQCRHMGFALELDHAQRKQLSVILHGLYKLFIEKDLSLVEINPLAILGDGSLAALDGKINVDDNALYRQSISEWR
;
A
#
# COMPACT_ATOMS: atom_id res chain seq x y z
N GLY A 1 -7.02 7.56 4.38
CA GLY A 1 -8.09 8.06 5.29
C GLY A 1 -9.53 8.06 4.75
N ARG A 2 -9.85 7.34 3.66
CA ARG A 2 -11.19 7.32 3.05
C ARG A 2 -12.26 6.70 3.94
N GLY A 3 -11.94 5.61 4.66
CA GLY A 3 -12.88 4.92 5.56
C GLY A 3 -13.41 5.83 6.68
N LYS A 4 -12.52 6.57 7.37
CA LYS A 4 -12.90 7.52 8.42
C LYS A 4 -13.79 8.67 7.90
N ALA A 5 -13.66 9.04 6.63
CA ALA A 5 -14.50 10.04 5.96
C ALA A 5 -15.81 9.46 5.40
N GLY A 6 -16.05 8.16 5.58
CA GLY A 6 -17.24 7.48 5.07
C GLY A 6 -17.18 7.10 3.59
N GLY A 7 -16.00 7.16 2.96
CA GLY A 7 -15.79 6.73 1.57
C GLY A 7 -15.63 5.22 1.39
N VAL A 8 -15.63 4.44 2.48
CA VAL A 8 -15.61 2.96 2.45
C VAL A 8 -16.87 2.46 3.15
N ARG A 9 -17.59 1.53 2.51
CA ARG A 9 -18.87 0.99 2.97
C ARG A 9 -18.89 -0.52 2.81
N PHE A 10 -19.36 -1.22 3.84
CA PHE A 10 -19.65 -2.65 3.76
C PHE A 10 -21.12 -2.83 3.37
N SER A 11 -21.35 -3.70 2.40
CA SER A 11 -22.68 -4.02 1.85
C SER A 11 -22.85 -5.53 1.82
N LYS A 12 -24.00 -6.04 2.24
CA LYS A 12 -24.29 -7.48 2.35
C LYS A 12 -24.94 -8.07 1.10
N ASN A 13 -25.46 -7.22 0.22
CA ASN A 13 -26.16 -7.61 -1.00
C ASN A 13 -26.02 -6.51 -2.07
N LEU A 14 -26.43 -6.83 -3.30
CA LEU A 14 -26.29 -5.93 -4.45
C LEU A 14 -27.12 -4.63 -4.30
N ASP A 15 -28.28 -4.69 -3.66
CA ASP A 15 -29.13 -3.50 -3.44
C ASP A 15 -28.42 -2.49 -2.52
N GLU A 16 -27.76 -2.98 -1.46
CA GLU A 16 -26.94 -2.16 -0.58
C GLU A 16 -25.70 -1.60 -1.28
N VAL A 17 -25.09 -2.37 -2.20
CA VAL A 17 -23.98 -1.88 -3.03
C VAL A 17 -24.45 -0.74 -3.92
N GLU A 18 -25.58 -0.90 -4.62
CA GLU A 18 -26.14 0.13 -5.49
C GLU A 18 -26.46 1.40 -4.70
N LYS A 19 -27.11 1.26 -3.54
CA LYS A 19 -27.44 2.40 -2.68
C LYS A 19 -26.20 3.13 -2.19
N ALA A 20 -25.16 2.41 -1.78
CA ALA A 20 -23.89 2.99 -1.36
C ALA A 20 -23.21 3.73 -2.52
N ALA A 21 -23.11 3.10 -3.70
CA ALA A 21 -22.52 3.69 -4.89
C ALA A 21 -23.23 4.99 -5.31
N ARG A 22 -24.57 4.99 -5.36
CA ARG A 22 -25.39 6.17 -5.67
C ARG A 22 -25.20 7.31 -4.66
N SER A 23 -24.98 6.99 -3.39
CA SER A 23 -24.74 8.02 -2.37
C SER A 23 -23.37 8.67 -2.46
N LEU A 24 -22.38 7.98 -3.06
CA LEU A 24 -21.01 8.44 -3.16
C LEU A 24 -20.72 9.11 -4.50
N LEU A 25 -21.14 8.51 -5.62
CA LEU A 25 -20.84 9.02 -6.96
C LEU A 25 -21.38 10.44 -7.17
N GLY A 26 -20.53 11.32 -7.69
CA GLY A 26 -20.84 12.73 -7.94
C GLY A 26 -20.72 13.64 -6.70
N THR A 27 -20.45 13.09 -5.51
CA THR A 27 -20.21 13.89 -4.29
C THR A 27 -18.73 14.22 -4.12
N GLN A 28 -18.40 15.01 -3.08
CA GLN A 28 -17.03 15.34 -2.70
C GLN A 28 -16.64 14.63 -1.39
N LEU A 29 -15.50 13.94 -1.40
CA LEU A 29 -14.94 13.31 -0.22
C LEU A 29 -13.88 14.21 0.41
N VAL A 30 -14.14 14.66 1.64
CA VAL A 30 -13.15 15.39 2.46
C VAL A 30 -12.50 14.41 3.42
N THR A 31 -11.18 14.30 3.37
CA THR A 31 -10.35 13.49 4.27
C THR A 31 -9.35 14.39 4.99
N LYS A 32 -8.68 13.88 6.04
CA LYS A 32 -7.56 14.58 6.71
C LYS A 32 -6.42 14.96 5.76
N GLN A 33 -6.29 14.25 4.63
CA GLN A 33 -5.21 14.40 3.65
C GLN A 33 -5.64 15.26 2.43
N SER A 34 -6.92 15.64 2.32
CA SER A 34 -7.41 16.42 1.19
C SER A 34 -7.47 17.92 1.51
N ALA A 35 -7.45 18.75 0.47
CA ALA A 35 -7.78 20.17 0.58
C ALA A 35 -9.21 20.37 1.16
N PRO A 36 -9.56 21.57 1.68
CA PRO A 36 -10.86 21.83 2.30
C PRO A 36 -12.08 21.53 1.42
N LYS A 37 -11.92 21.59 0.09
CA LYS A 37 -12.96 21.26 -0.89
C LYS A 37 -13.07 19.75 -1.19
N GLY A 38 -12.24 18.90 -0.58
CA GLY A 38 -12.23 17.46 -0.84
C GLY A 38 -11.85 17.10 -2.28
N GLN A 39 -12.10 15.84 -2.66
CA GLN A 39 -11.92 15.31 -4.01
C GLN A 39 -13.24 14.76 -4.56
N PRO A 40 -13.55 14.95 -5.86
CA PRO A 40 -14.76 14.41 -6.45
C PRO A 40 -14.71 12.89 -6.56
N ILE A 41 -15.82 12.21 -6.23
CA ILE A 41 -15.96 10.76 -6.37
C ILE A 41 -16.60 10.46 -7.74
N ASN A 42 -15.79 10.10 -8.72
CA ASN A 42 -16.27 9.77 -10.07
C ASN A 42 -16.35 8.25 -10.33
N VAL A 43 -15.61 7.47 -9.55
CA VAL A 43 -15.53 6.01 -9.67
C VAL A 43 -15.54 5.42 -8.26
N VAL A 44 -16.21 4.28 -8.11
CA VAL A 44 -16.19 3.47 -6.88
C VAL A 44 -15.66 2.09 -7.22
N LEU A 45 -14.77 1.58 -6.37
CA LEU A 45 -14.30 0.20 -6.45
C LEU A 45 -15.25 -0.67 -5.64
N VAL A 46 -15.75 -1.76 -6.25
CA VAL A 46 -16.58 -2.77 -5.59
C VAL A 46 -15.79 -4.06 -5.58
N ASP A 47 -15.54 -4.58 -4.39
CA ASP A 47 -14.77 -5.81 -4.19
C ASP A 47 -15.38 -6.65 -3.07
N CYS A 48 -15.04 -7.94 -3.04
CA CYS A 48 -15.44 -8.83 -1.97
C CYS A 48 -14.76 -8.41 -0.65
N ALA A 49 -15.51 -8.45 0.45
CA ALA A 49 -14.93 -8.21 1.77
C ALA A 49 -13.92 -9.32 2.10
N ALA A 50 -12.67 -8.93 2.34
CA ALA A 50 -11.61 -9.85 2.74
C ALA A 50 -11.83 -10.35 4.18
N ASP A 51 -11.56 -11.63 4.41
CA ASP A 51 -11.47 -12.20 5.77
C ASP A 51 -10.06 -11.93 6.30
N ILE A 52 -9.91 -10.90 7.13
CA ILE A 52 -8.61 -10.37 7.57
C ILE A 52 -8.26 -10.94 8.94
N ALA A 53 -7.18 -11.71 9.02
CA ALA A 53 -6.62 -12.18 10.28
C ALA A 53 -5.69 -11.14 10.92
N HIS A 54 -4.80 -10.55 10.12
CA HIS A 54 -3.84 -9.54 10.58
C HIS A 54 -3.57 -8.49 9.49
N GLU A 55 -3.25 -7.26 9.90
CA GLU A 55 -2.89 -6.16 9.00
C GLU A 55 -1.42 -5.79 9.19
N LEU A 56 -0.68 -5.75 8.10
CA LEU A 56 0.72 -5.32 8.05
C LEU A 56 0.86 -4.04 7.24
N TYR A 57 1.95 -3.33 7.45
CA TYR A 57 2.40 -2.23 6.60
C TYR A 57 3.54 -2.71 5.71
N LEU A 58 3.51 -2.32 4.43
CA LEU A 58 4.64 -2.46 3.52
C LEU A 58 4.75 -1.24 2.60
N GLY A 59 5.92 -0.64 2.49
CA GLY A 59 6.14 0.48 1.57
C GLY A 59 7.56 0.53 1.02
N ALA A 60 7.78 1.32 -0.02
CA ALA A 60 9.09 1.68 -0.51
C ALA A 60 9.17 3.16 -0.89
N ILE A 61 10.31 3.77 -0.59
CA ILE A 61 10.62 5.17 -0.88
C ILE A 61 12.06 5.31 -1.39
N ILE A 62 12.39 6.49 -1.90
CA ILE A 62 13.79 6.90 -2.09
C ILE A 62 14.29 7.50 -0.77
N ASP A 63 15.18 6.80 -0.08
CA ASP A 63 15.88 7.33 1.08
C ASP A 63 16.90 8.39 0.64
N ARG A 64 16.64 9.64 1.01
CA ARG A 64 17.46 10.80 0.64
C ARG A 64 18.82 10.82 1.34
N THR A 65 18.97 10.11 2.46
CA THR A 65 20.23 10.04 3.21
C THR A 65 21.19 9.07 2.54
N ASN A 66 20.68 7.91 2.15
CA ASN A 66 21.48 6.83 1.56
C ASN A 66 21.46 6.84 0.01
N HIS A 67 20.62 7.68 -0.60
CA HIS A 67 20.41 7.77 -2.05
C HIS A 67 20.04 6.42 -2.68
N GLN A 68 19.21 5.64 -1.97
CA GLN A 68 18.84 4.28 -2.33
C GLN A 68 17.33 4.08 -2.17
N VAL A 69 16.78 3.12 -2.89
CA VAL A 69 15.42 2.65 -2.62
C VAL A 69 15.44 1.92 -1.28
N ALA A 70 14.53 2.29 -0.38
CA ALA A 70 14.37 1.67 0.93
C ALA A 70 12.96 1.08 1.04
N PHE A 71 12.88 -0.21 1.34
CA PHE A 71 11.65 -0.88 1.74
C PHE A 71 11.45 -0.76 3.24
N MET A 72 10.22 -0.53 3.66
CA MET A 72 9.81 -0.42 5.06
C MET A 72 8.67 -1.41 5.31
N GLY A 73 8.74 -2.16 6.39
CA GLY A 73 7.68 -3.05 6.84
C GLY A 73 7.38 -2.87 8.32
N SER A 74 6.12 -3.08 8.72
CA SER A 74 5.75 -3.09 10.13
C SER A 74 4.58 -4.03 10.42
N LEU A 75 4.56 -4.62 11.61
CA LEU A 75 3.40 -5.31 12.17
C LEU A 75 2.24 -4.35 12.51
N ALA A 76 2.49 -3.04 12.53
CA ALA A 76 1.48 -2.00 12.80
C ALA A 76 0.74 -1.58 11.52
N GLY A 77 0.10 -2.54 10.82
CA GLY A 77 -0.75 -2.24 9.67
C GLY A 77 -2.05 -1.52 10.05
N GLY A 78 -2.69 -0.86 9.07
CA GLY A 78 -3.95 -0.13 9.27
C GLY A 78 -3.81 1.20 10.04
N MET A 79 -2.59 1.52 10.49
CA MET A 79 -2.23 2.75 11.18
C MET A 79 -1.55 3.75 10.24
N ASP A 80 -1.45 5.00 10.70
CA ASP A 80 -0.68 6.05 10.03
C ASP A 80 0.82 5.77 10.28
N ILE A 81 1.58 5.50 9.20
CA ILE A 81 2.97 5.03 9.34
C ILE A 81 3.88 6.15 9.87
N GLU A 82 3.56 7.41 9.57
CA GLU A 82 4.28 8.56 10.10
C GLU A 82 4.12 8.67 11.63
N GLU A 83 2.94 8.34 12.16
CA GLU A 83 2.71 8.24 13.61
C GLU A 83 3.52 7.10 14.24
N VAL A 84 3.57 5.93 13.60
CA VAL A 84 4.38 4.78 14.06
C VAL A 84 5.86 5.15 14.07
N ALA A 85 6.35 5.83 13.02
CA ALA A 85 7.74 6.28 12.94
C ALA A 85 8.11 7.30 14.03
N ALA A 86 7.18 8.16 14.43
CA ALA A 86 7.41 9.15 15.48
C ALA A 86 7.36 8.56 16.90
N THR A 87 6.53 7.54 17.13
CA THR A 87 6.22 7.03 18.48
C THR A 87 6.89 5.70 18.81
N THR A 88 7.00 4.81 17.83
CA THR A 88 7.56 3.45 17.95
C THR A 88 8.40 3.09 16.72
N PRO A 89 9.47 3.86 16.42
CA PRO A 89 10.30 3.66 15.23
C PRO A 89 10.91 2.26 15.15
N GLU A 90 11.12 1.59 16.29
CA GLU A 90 11.63 0.22 16.37
C GLU A 90 10.70 -0.83 15.75
N LYS A 91 9.42 -0.50 15.55
CA LYS A 91 8.46 -1.38 14.85
C LYS A 91 8.58 -1.30 13.33
N ILE A 92 9.41 -0.40 12.80
CA ILE A 92 9.62 -0.24 11.37
C ILE A 92 10.94 -0.90 11.00
N ILE A 93 10.82 -1.94 10.19
CA ILE A 93 11.96 -2.66 9.63
C ILE A 93 12.27 -2.04 8.28
N THR A 94 13.49 -1.55 8.13
CA THR A 94 13.94 -0.90 6.89
C THR A 94 15.02 -1.73 6.21
N ILE A 95 14.88 -1.93 4.90
CA ILE A 95 15.89 -2.56 4.06
C ILE A 95 16.22 -1.65 2.89
N THR A 96 17.50 -1.32 2.75
CA THR A 96 18.01 -0.54 1.62
C THR A 96 18.44 -1.43 0.47
N VAL A 97 18.11 -1.04 -0.76
CA VAL A 97 18.42 -1.80 -1.97
C VAL A 97 19.61 -1.20 -2.68
N ASN A 98 20.64 -2.02 -2.92
CA ASN A 98 21.79 -1.61 -3.71
C ASN A 98 21.36 -1.41 -5.18
N PRO A 99 21.65 -0.27 -5.81
CA PRO A 99 21.17 0.04 -7.16
C PRO A 99 21.81 -0.83 -8.26
N VAL A 100 22.99 -1.42 -8.01
CA VAL A 100 23.68 -2.29 -8.97
C VAL A 100 23.16 -3.71 -8.87
N LEU A 101 22.98 -4.22 -7.64
CA LEU A 101 22.54 -5.60 -7.42
C LEU A 101 21.02 -5.74 -7.57
N GLY A 102 20.27 -4.69 -7.28
CA GLY A 102 18.82 -4.75 -7.12
C GLY A 102 18.41 -5.47 -5.84
N LEU A 103 17.10 -5.64 -5.64
CA LEU A 103 16.55 -6.34 -4.47
C LEU A 103 16.98 -7.82 -4.48
N GLN A 104 17.49 -8.30 -3.35
CA GLN A 104 17.99 -9.66 -3.19
C GLN A 104 17.08 -10.53 -2.31
N ASP A 105 17.04 -11.83 -2.57
CA ASP A 105 16.15 -12.74 -1.81
C ASP A 105 16.45 -12.79 -0.30
N TYR A 106 17.69 -12.56 0.11
CA TYR A 106 18.02 -12.52 1.54
C TYR A 106 17.36 -11.32 2.25
N GLN A 107 17.16 -10.22 1.52
CA GLN A 107 16.46 -9.03 2.00
C GLN A 107 14.98 -9.34 2.18
N CYS A 108 14.36 -10.00 1.19
CA CYS A 108 12.98 -10.46 1.29
C CYS A 108 12.76 -11.40 2.49
N ARG A 109 13.69 -12.35 2.69
CA ARG A 109 13.65 -13.24 3.87
C ARG A 109 13.79 -12.46 5.18
N HIS A 110 14.71 -11.52 5.24
CA HIS A 110 14.92 -10.68 6.43
C HIS A 110 13.64 -9.91 6.80
N MET A 111 13.01 -9.25 5.82
CA MET A 111 11.72 -8.58 6.02
C MET A 111 10.66 -9.57 6.52
N GLY A 112 10.55 -10.72 5.86
CA GLY A 112 9.56 -11.72 6.22
C GLY A 112 9.73 -12.32 7.63
N PHE A 113 10.96 -12.51 8.09
CA PHE A 113 11.21 -12.91 9.48
C PHE A 113 10.84 -11.81 10.47
N ALA A 114 11.17 -10.56 10.14
CA ALA A 114 10.88 -9.43 11.01
C ALA A 114 9.38 -9.08 11.08
N LEU A 115 8.61 -9.42 10.04
CA LEU A 115 7.15 -9.39 10.02
C LEU A 115 6.50 -10.67 10.57
N GLU A 116 7.27 -11.54 11.22
CA GLU A 116 6.79 -12.77 11.87
C GLU A 116 5.99 -13.72 10.95
N LEU A 117 6.23 -13.64 9.64
CA LEU A 117 5.52 -14.43 8.65
C LEU A 117 5.97 -15.88 8.65
N ASP A 118 5.05 -16.81 8.36
CA ASP A 118 5.36 -18.22 8.20
C ASP A 118 6.13 -18.53 6.89
N HIS A 119 6.47 -19.80 6.66
CA HIS A 119 7.22 -20.17 5.46
C HIS A 119 6.47 -19.91 4.14
N ALA A 120 5.15 -20.15 4.08
CA ALA A 120 4.36 -19.92 2.87
C ALA A 120 4.18 -18.42 2.61
N GLN A 121 3.87 -17.65 3.65
CA GLN A 121 3.75 -16.21 3.61
C GLN A 121 5.05 -15.52 3.22
N ARG A 122 6.20 -15.98 3.73
CA ARG A 122 7.52 -15.44 3.32
C ARG A 122 7.80 -15.65 1.84
N LYS A 123 7.34 -16.75 1.23
CA LYS A 123 7.44 -16.95 -0.22
C LYS A 123 6.57 -15.96 -0.99
N GLN A 124 5.32 -15.76 -0.54
CA GLN A 124 4.42 -14.78 -1.14
C GLN A 124 4.97 -13.34 -0.99
N LEU A 125 5.47 -12.98 0.19
CA LEU A 125 6.10 -11.69 0.43
C LEU A 125 7.30 -11.47 -0.49
N SER A 126 8.13 -12.49 -0.74
CA SER A 126 9.25 -12.36 -1.67
C SER A 126 8.80 -12.03 -3.09
N VAL A 127 7.70 -12.63 -3.56
CA VAL A 127 7.10 -12.31 -4.87
C VAL A 127 6.57 -10.88 -4.88
N ILE A 128 5.87 -10.47 -3.81
CA ILE A 128 5.33 -9.11 -3.66
C ILE A 128 6.47 -8.08 -3.68
N LEU A 129 7.51 -8.25 -2.87
CA LEU A 129 8.63 -7.32 -2.77
C LEU A 129 9.37 -7.17 -4.11
N HIS A 130 9.63 -8.27 -4.82
CA HIS A 130 10.23 -8.22 -6.15
C HIS A 130 9.32 -7.52 -7.17
N GLY A 131 8.02 -7.80 -7.14
CA GLY A 131 7.03 -7.12 -7.99
C GLY A 131 6.97 -5.62 -7.71
N LEU A 132 6.96 -5.23 -6.44
CA LEU A 132 7.00 -3.84 -6.01
C LEU A 132 8.30 -3.15 -6.40
N TYR A 133 9.45 -3.81 -6.24
CA TYR A 133 10.73 -3.23 -6.65
C TYR A 133 10.78 -3.01 -8.16
N LYS A 134 10.36 -4.00 -8.94
CA LYS A 134 10.24 -3.88 -10.39
C LYS A 134 9.32 -2.73 -10.77
N LEU A 135 8.12 -2.67 -10.17
CA LEU A 135 7.18 -1.57 -10.37
C LEU A 135 7.82 -0.22 -10.05
N PHE A 136 8.49 -0.12 -8.89
CA PHE A 136 9.12 1.11 -8.42
C PHE A 136 10.14 1.67 -9.42
N ILE A 137 10.99 0.79 -9.96
CA ILE A 137 12.03 1.17 -10.91
C ILE A 137 11.45 1.43 -12.31
N GLU A 138 10.63 0.53 -12.85
CA GLU A 138 10.12 0.66 -14.22
C GLU A 138 9.15 1.84 -14.39
N LYS A 139 8.46 2.21 -13.32
CA LYS A 139 7.45 3.27 -13.33
C LYS A 139 7.92 4.59 -12.73
N ASP A 140 9.22 4.70 -12.42
CA ASP A 140 9.82 5.88 -11.81
C ASP A 140 9.03 6.38 -10.60
N LEU A 141 8.74 5.47 -9.66
CA LEU A 141 7.96 5.81 -8.48
C LEU A 141 8.82 6.57 -7.47
N SER A 142 8.19 7.51 -6.77
CA SER A 142 8.75 8.17 -5.59
C SER A 142 8.28 7.53 -4.28
N LEU A 143 7.12 6.86 -4.32
CA LEU A 143 6.51 6.12 -3.21
C LEU A 143 5.67 4.97 -3.75
N VAL A 144 5.77 3.81 -3.11
CA VAL A 144 4.73 2.78 -3.12
C VAL A 144 4.42 2.40 -1.69
N GLU A 145 3.14 2.24 -1.38
CA GLU A 145 2.66 1.86 -0.06
C GLU A 145 1.50 0.89 -0.23
N ILE A 146 1.55 -0.22 0.51
CA ILE A 146 0.47 -1.16 0.73
C ILE A 146 0.10 -1.07 2.21
N ASN A 147 -1.09 -0.53 2.48
CA ASN A 147 -1.55 -0.35 3.85
C ASN A 147 -3.09 -0.50 3.94
N PRO A 148 -3.61 -1.68 4.30
CA PRO A 148 -2.87 -2.83 4.82
C PRO A 148 -2.42 -3.84 3.74
N LEU A 149 -1.27 -4.47 3.98
CA LEU A 149 -0.94 -5.80 3.48
C LEU A 149 -1.53 -6.81 4.46
N ALA A 150 -2.65 -7.42 4.11
CA ALA A 150 -3.37 -8.32 5.00
C ALA A 150 -2.83 -9.74 4.95
N ILE A 151 -2.84 -10.41 6.11
CA ILE A 151 -2.87 -11.86 6.22
C ILE A 151 -4.36 -12.25 6.26
N LEU A 152 -4.80 -13.05 5.29
CA LEU A 152 -6.18 -13.51 5.19
C LEU A 152 -6.44 -14.70 6.13
N GLY A 153 -7.72 -15.03 6.35
CA GLY A 153 -8.14 -16.17 7.19
C GLY A 153 -7.62 -17.53 6.71
N ASP A 154 -7.29 -17.67 5.41
CA ASP A 154 -6.64 -18.84 4.84
C ASP A 154 -5.09 -18.83 4.97
N GLY A 155 -4.54 -17.77 5.58
CA GLY A 155 -3.11 -17.56 5.79
C GLY A 155 -2.38 -16.89 4.62
N SER A 156 -3.03 -16.60 3.50
CA SER A 156 -2.41 -15.93 2.35
C SER A 156 -2.25 -14.42 2.55
N LEU A 157 -1.32 -13.80 1.80
CA LEU A 157 -1.10 -12.36 1.79
C LEU A 157 -1.91 -11.68 0.69
N ALA A 158 -2.56 -10.56 1.01
CA ALA A 158 -3.30 -9.74 0.06
C ALA A 158 -3.07 -8.24 0.29
N ALA A 159 -2.82 -7.50 -0.80
CA ALA A 159 -2.75 -6.05 -0.76
C ALA A 159 -4.17 -5.48 -0.80
N LEU A 160 -4.71 -4.99 0.32
CA LEU A 160 -6.10 -4.53 0.40
C LEU A 160 -6.27 -3.06 0.03
N ASP A 161 -5.25 -2.25 0.30
CA ASP A 161 -5.20 -0.88 -0.17
C ASP A 161 -3.77 -0.52 -0.56
N GLY A 162 -3.66 0.32 -1.56
CA GLY A 162 -2.39 0.69 -2.16
C GLY A 162 -2.36 2.16 -2.56
N LYS A 163 -1.20 2.77 -2.40
CA LYS A 163 -0.90 4.12 -2.87
C LYS A 163 0.42 4.11 -3.61
N ILE A 164 0.42 4.70 -4.80
CA ILE A 164 1.62 4.94 -5.58
C ILE A 164 1.73 6.43 -5.86
N ASN A 165 2.94 6.98 -5.78
CA ASN A 165 3.26 8.28 -6.33
C ASN A 165 4.35 8.09 -7.37
N VAL A 166 4.13 8.65 -8.56
CA VAL A 166 5.14 8.73 -9.63
C VAL A 166 6.00 9.98 -9.40
N ASP A 167 7.26 9.97 -9.81
CA ASP A 167 8.06 11.20 -9.89
C ASP A 167 7.55 12.07 -11.05
N ASP A 168 7.09 13.28 -10.72
CA ASP A 168 6.58 14.26 -11.69
C ASP A 168 7.61 14.57 -12.79
N ASN A 169 8.92 14.49 -12.48
CA ASN A 169 9.98 14.72 -13.46
C ASN A 169 10.13 13.58 -14.48
N ALA A 170 9.61 12.39 -14.19
CA ALA A 170 9.65 11.23 -15.06
C ALA A 170 8.41 11.09 -15.94
N LEU A 171 7.39 11.95 -15.77
CA LEU A 171 6.11 11.84 -16.49
C LEU A 171 6.26 11.84 -18.01
N TYR A 172 7.28 12.50 -18.56
CA TYR A 172 7.53 12.54 -20.01
C TYR A 172 7.78 11.16 -20.62
N ARG A 173 8.20 10.17 -19.82
CA ARG A 173 8.46 8.79 -20.24
C ARG A 173 7.51 7.78 -19.60
N GLN A 174 6.50 8.24 -18.86
CA GLN A 174 5.52 7.40 -18.18
C GLN A 174 4.11 7.68 -18.71
N SER A 175 3.51 6.70 -19.40
CA SER A 175 2.14 6.79 -19.92
C SER A 175 1.09 6.51 -18.82
N ILE A 176 0.99 7.37 -17.81
CA ILE A 176 0.10 7.16 -16.64
C ILE A 176 -1.38 7.01 -17.05
N SER A 177 -1.80 7.66 -18.13
CA SER A 177 -3.17 7.53 -18.65
C SER A 177 -3.59 6.10 -18.97
N GLU A 178 -2.63 5.21 -19.22
CA GLU A 178 -2.87 3.80 -19.57
C GLU A 178 -2.98 2.89 -18.34
N TRP A 179 -2.74 3.40 -17.12
CA TRP A 179 -2.72 2.58 -15.89
C TRP A 179 -4.07 2.57 -15.15
N ARG A 180 -5.08 3.26 -15.68
CA ARG A 180 -6.41 3.40 -15.09
C ARG A 180 -7.38 2.32 -15.53
#